data_AF-A0A969ZM56-F1
#
_entry.id   AF-A0A969ZM56-F1
#
_cell.length_a   1.000
_cell.length_b   1.000
_cell.length_c   1.000
_cell.angle_alpha   90.00
_cell.angle_beta   90.00
_cell.angle_gamma   90.00
#
_symmetry.space_group_name_H-M   'P 1'
#
loop_
_entity.id
_entity.type
_entity.pdbx_description
1 polymer ?
#
loop_
_entity_poly.entity_id
_entity_poly.type
_entity_poly.pdbx_seq_one_letter_code
_entity_poly.pdbx_strand_id
1 'polypeptide(L)'
;LKWNDTIELSSGNYYINNISANYSAIKLKLDISDGPINIYSKGNITFGSGLELYVSENGKDFIKIDESFIKNNLKKLIDMAGQIYWETYGDFTLSSSTYFIGSILANNNITTGYAPRIIGSYAVNNGYISLGYNPYIIYSPPTTSAGGSNDSANEENGEGKNIIPKKSRIIIKDPIREKQ
;
A
#
# COMPACT_ATOMS: atom_id res chain seq x y z
N LEU A 1 -5.45 10.97 -16.00
CA LEU A 1 -6.76 10.84 -15.34
C LEU A 1 -7.30 12.23 -15.04
N LYS A 2 -8.61 12.40 -14.93
CA LYS A 2 -9.34 13.62 -14.60
C LYS A 2 -10.13 13.42 -13.30
N TRP A 3 -10.69 14.49 -12.74
CA TRP A 3 -11.52 14.44 -11.54
C TRP A 3 -12.58 13.33 -11.62
N ASN A 4 -12.71 12.53 -10.55
CA ASN A 4 -13.68 11.43 -10.42
C ASN A 4 -13.52 10.26 -11.42
N ASP A 5 -12.40 10.22 -12.16
CA ASP A 5 -12.04 9.01 -12.91
C ASP A 5 -11.84 7.83 -11.96
N THR A 6 -12.10 6.62 -12.46
CA THR A 6 -11.90 5.37 -11.73
C THR A 6 -10.77 4.56 -12.35
N ILE A 7 -9.83 4.12 -11.50
CA ILE A 7 -8.89 3.05 -11.80
C ILE A 7 -9.44 1.81 -11.13
N GLU A 8 -9.70 0.75 -11.90
CA GLU A 8 -10.18 -0.54 -11.39
C GLU A 8 -9.17 -1.61 -11.77
N LEU A 9 -8.66 -2.33 -10.77
CA LEU A 9 -7.68 -3.41 -10.93
C LEU A 9 -8.26 -4.67 -10.29
N SER A 10 -8.35 -5.75 -11.05
CA SER A 10 -8.63 -7.09 -10.53
C SER A 10 -7.34 -7.81 -10.16
N SER A 11 -7.47 -8.96 -9.49
CA SER A 11 -6.36 -9.88 -9.20
C SER A 11 -5.47 -10.12 -10.43
N GLY A 12 -4.15 -10.10 -10.21
CA GLY A 12 -3.17 -10.29 -11.27
C GLY A 12 -1.92 -9.41 -11.15
N ASN A 13 -1.04 -9.55 -12.13
CA ASN A 13 0.21 -8.80 -12.25
C ASN A 13 0.07 -7.70 -13.32
N TYR A 14 0.36 -6.45 -12.95
CA TYR A 14 0.28 -5.30 -13.84
C TYR A 14 1.67 -4.71 -14.05
N TYR A 15 2.04 -4.50 -15.32
CA TYR A 15 3.29 -3.87 -15.71
C TYR A 15 2.98 -2.57 -16.44
N ILE A 16 3.32 -1.44 -15.82
CA ILE A 16 2.93 -0.12 -16.30
C ILE A 16 4.13 0.83 -16.37
N ASN A 17 3.99 1.90 -17.16
CA ASN A 17 5.04 2.91 -17.25
C ASN A 17 4.99 3.89 -16.07
N ASN A 18 3.79 4.33 -15.65
CA ASN A 18 3.57 5.23 -14.52
C ASN A 18 2.07 5.27 -14.18
N ILE A 19 1.73 5.79 -13.00
CA ILE A 19 0.38 6.26 -12.66
C ILE A 19 0.47 7.74 -12.31
N SER A 20 -0.30 8.56 -13.03
CA SER A 20 -0.42 9.99 -12.76
C SER A 20 -1.87 10.35 -12.48
N ALA A 21 -2.29 10.13 -11.23
CA ALA A 21 -3.63 10.37 -10.71
C ALA A 21 -3.68 11.65 -9.86
N ASN A 22 -3.12 12.76 -10.37
CA ASN A 22 -2.86 13.99 -9.60
C ASN A 22 -4.09 14.85 -9.29
N TYR A 23 -5.24 14.55 -9.90
CA TYR A 23 -6.49 15.26 -9.62
C TYR A 23 -7.13 14.77 -8.32
N SER A 24 -8.00 15.59 -7.74
CA SER A 24 -8.74 15.20 -6.54
C SER A 24 -9.84 14.18 -6.84
N ALA A 25 -10.23 13.41 -5.82
CA ALA A 25 -11.36 12.48 -5.85
C ALA A 25 -11.27 11.39 -6.93
N ILE A 26 -10.05 10.97 -7.30
CA ILE A 26 -9.85 9.74 -8.08
C ILE A 26 -10.34 8.55 -7.26
N LYS A 27 -11.00 7.60 -7.92
CA LYS A 27 -11.41 6.34 -7.30
C LYS A 27 -10.42 5.25 -7.68
N LEU A 28 -9.84 4.59 -6.68
CA LEU A 28 -9.06 3.37 -6.84
C LEU A 28 -9.90 2.20 -6.33
N LYS A 29 -10.24 1.29 -7.24
CA LYS A 29 -10.99 0.07 -6.95
C LYS A 29 -10.09 -1.13 -7.11
N LEU A 30 -9.95 -1.92 -6.06
CA LEU A 30 -9.10 -3.10 -6.01
C LEU A 30 -9.97 -4.33 -5.76
N ASP A 31 -10.07 -5.20 -6.75
CA ASP A 31 -10.78 -6.47 -6.63
C ASP A 31 -9.77 -7.60 -6.37
N ILE A 32 -9.78 -8.09 -5.14
CA ILE A 32 -8.90 -9.17 -4.64
C ILE A 32 -9.65 -10.51 -4.55
N SER A 33 -10.85 -10.61 -5.15
CA SER A 33 -11.70 -11.79 -5.03
C SER A 33 -11.08 -13.07 -5.59
N ASP A 34 -10.27 -12.94 -6.64
CA ASP A 34 -9.60 -14.06 -7.33
C ASP A 34 -8.10 -14.14 -7.00
N GLY A 35 -7.66 -13.49 -5.91
CA GLY A 35 -6.27 -13.50 -5.43
C GLY A 35 -5.58 -12.14 -5.42
N PRO A 36 -4.24 -12.12 -5.29
CA PRO A 36 -3.49 -10.90 -5.04
C PRO A 36 -3.42 -9.97 -6.26
N ILE A 37 -3.20 -8.70 -5.99
CA ILE A 37 -2.91 -7.66 -7.00
C ILE A 37 -1.46 -7.22 -6.81
N ASN A 38 -0.65 -7.35 -7.86
CA ASN A 38 0.73 -6.88 -7.88
C ASN A 38 0.91 -5.84 -9.00
N ILE A 39 1.37 -4.66 -8.66
CA ILE A 39 1.60 -3.56 -9.61
C ILE A 39 3.09 -3.27 -9.67
N TYR A 40 3.66 -3.29 -10.87
CA TYR A 40 5.05 -2.97 -11.15
C TYR A 40 5.11 -1.78 -12.11
N SER A 41 5.72 -0.68 -11.66
CA SER A 41 5.84 0.56 -12.44
C SER A 41 7.28 0.92 -12.76
N LYS A 42 7.57 1.20 -14.04
CA LYS A 42 8.90 1.71 -14.46
C LYS A 42 9.18 3.14 -13.99
N GLY A 43 8.14 3.91 -13.74
CA GLY A 43 8.22 5.31 -13.32
C GLY A 43 7.30 5.58 -12.15
N ASN A 44 7.07 6.86 -11.88
CA ASN A 44 6.39 7.30 -10.66
C ASN A 44 4.95 6.79 -10.58
N ILE A 45 4.51 6.57 -9.34
CA ILE A 45 3.10 6.35 -8.99
C ILE A 45 2.67 7.51 -8.11
N THR A 46 1.73 8.30 -8.59
CA THR A 46 1.23 9.48 -7.86
C THR A 46 -0.29 9.45 -7.78
N PHE A 47 -0.79 9.60 -6.55
CA PHE A 47 -2.20 9.83 -6.26
C PHE A 47 -2.38 11.22 -5.61
N GLY A 48 -3.30 12.00 -6.17
CA GLY A 48 -3.69 13.32 -5.70
C GLY A 48 -4.50 13.29 -4.41
N SER A 49 -4.96 14.46 -3.98
CA SER A 49 -5.67 14.61 -2.70
C SER A 49 -7.05 13.97 -2.73
N GLY A 50 -7.48 13.40 -1.61
CA GLY A 50 -8.81 12.79 -1.50
C GLY A 50 -9.00 11.59 -2.42
N LEU A 51 -7.94 10.79 -2.65
CA LEU A 51 -8.05 9.46 -3.25
C LEU A 51 -9.11 8.65 -2.49
N GLU A 52 -10.14 8.20 -3.20
CA GLU A 52 -11.15 7.30 -2.66
C GLU A 52 -10.77 5.85 -2.96
N LEU A 53 -10.50 5.08 -1.91
CA LEU A 53 -10.14 3.67 -2.04
C LEU A 53 -11.36 2.78 -1.82
N TYR A 54 -11.52 1.80 -2.68
CA TYR A 54 -12.54 0.77 -2.59
C TYR A 54 -11.93 -0.61 -2.80
N VAL A 55 -12.39 -1.61 -2.05
CA VAL A 55 -11.90 -2.99 -2.14
C VAL A 55 -13.06 -3.97 -2.26
N SER A 56 -12.94 -4.96 -3.15
CA SER A 56 -13.88 -6.08 -3.25
C SER A 56 -13.18 -7.40 -2.96
N GLU A 57 -13.83 -8.26 -2.16
CA GLU A 57 -13.40 -9.64 -1.90
C GLU A 57 -14.28 -10.66 -2.62
N ASN A 58 -15.32 -10.21 -3.33
CA ASN A 58 -16.28 -11.09 -4.00
C ASN A 58 -16.52 -10.72 -5.49
N GLY A 59 -15.74 -9.77 -6.02
CA GLY A 59 -15.80 -9.32 -7.41
C GLY A 59 -17.07 -8.55 -7.78
N LYS A 60 -17.89 -8.17 -6.79
CA LYS A 60 -19.19 -7.52 -7.01
C LYS A 60 -19.37 -6.28 -6.15
N ASP A 61 -19.14 -6.44 -4.85
CA ASP A 61 -19.37 -5.40 -3.86
C ASP A 61 -18.04 -4.73 -3.52
N PHE A 62 -17.94 -3.44 -3.85
CA PHE A 62 -16.79 -2.61 -3.55
C PHE A 62 -17.05 -1.81 -2.28
N ILE A 63 -16.32 -2.11 -1.22
CA ILE A 63 -16.44 -1.44 0.07
C ILE A 63 -15.50 -0.25 0.09
N LYS A 64 -16.01 0.93 0.44
CA LYS A 64 -15.19 2.13 0.65
C LYS A 64 -14.31 1.95 1.89
N ILE A 65 -13.02 2.19 1.73
CA ILE A 65 -12.08 2.24 2.85
C ILE A 65 -12.04 3.67 3.38
N ASP A 66 -12.62 3.88 4.55
CA ASP A 66 -12.64 5.15 5.27
C ASP A 66 -12.37 4.95 6.77
N GLU A 67 -12.39 6.03 7.54
CA GLU A 67 -12.11 5.99 8.99
C GLU A 67 -13.09 5.10 9.77
N SER A 68 -14.36 5.05 9.36
CA SER A 68 -15.36 4.17 9.99
C SER A 68 -15.04 2.70 9.71
N PHE A 69 -14.69 2.38 8.46
CA PHE A 69 -14.31 1.02 8.08
C PHE A 69 -13.05 0.56 8.83
N ILE A 70 -12.00 1.39 8.87
CA ILE A 70 -10.75 1.12 9.59
C ILE A 70 -11.03 0.79 11.06
N LYS A 71 -11.80 1.64 11.74
CA LYS A 71 -12.10 1.48 13.16
C LYS A 71 -12.83 0.18 13.50
N ASN A 72 -13.74 -0.24 12.63
CA ASN A 72 -14.63 -1.37 12.89
C ASN A 72 -14.12 -2.70 12.30
N ASN A 73 -13.21 -2.67 11.33
CA ASN A 73 -12.82 -3.84 10.55
C ASN A 73 -11.30 -4.01 10.45
N LEU A 74 -10.54 -3.55 11.44
CA LEU A 74 -9.08 -3.50 11.38
C LEU A 74 -8.42 -4.82 10.96
N LYS A 75 -8.80 -5.94 11.59
CA LYS A 75 -8.22 -7.25 11.26
C LYS A 75 -8.44 -7.60 9.78
N LYS A 76 -9.67 -7.41 9.31
CA LYS A 76 -10.05 -7.65 7.92
C LYS A 76 -9.25 -6.78 6.96
N LEU A 77 -9.04 -5.51 7.33
CA LEU A 77 -8.28 -4.56 6.52
C LEU A 77 -6.78 -4.93 6.42
N ILE A 78 -6.21 -5.47 7.49
CA ILE A 78 -4.85 -6.04 7.48
C ILE A 78 -4.78 -7.22 6.51
N ASP A 79 -5.76 -8.13 6.56
CA ASP A 79 -5.83 -9.28 5.66
C ASP A 79 -5.95 -8.83 4.18
N MET A 80 -6.78 -7.81 3.90
CA MET A 80 -6.89 -7.19 2.57
C MET A 80 -5.57 -6.56 2.11
N ALA A 81 -4.91 -5.80 2.98
CA ALA A 81 -3.64 -5.14 2.67
C ALA A 81 -2.53 -6.14 2.33
N GLY A 82 -2.55 -7.35 2.94
CA GLY A 82 -1.61 -8.42 2.64
C GLY A 82 -1.66 -8.93 1.18
N GLN A 83 -2.78 -8.70 0.49
CA GLN A 83 -3.01 -9.17 -0.89
C GLN A 83 -2.62 -8.14 -1.96
N ILE A 84 -2.13 -6.97 -1.56
CA ILE A 84 -1.88 -5.86 -2.49
C ILE A 84 -0.42 -5.44 -2.40
N TYR A 85 0.27 -5.44 -3.53
CA TYR A 85 1.67 -5.06 -3.64
C TYR A 85 1.91 -4.05 -4.76
N TRP A 86 2.73 -3.05 -4.47
CA TRP A 86 3.11 -1.98 -5.37
C TRP A 86 4.63 -1.85 -5.39
N GLU A 87 5.22 -1.98 -6.56
CA GLU A 87 6.62 -1.70 -6.82
C GLU A 87 6.75 -0.58 -7.84
N THR A 88 7.64 0.37 -7.59
CA THR A 88 7.99 1.41 -8.55
C THR A 88 9.49 1.63 -8.63
N TYR A 89 10.02 1.77 -9.84
CA TYR A 89 11.41 2.20 -10.07
C TYR A 89 11.60 3.72 -9.88
N GLY A 90 10.51 4.45 -9.69
CA GLY A 90 10.50 5.88 -9.39
C GLY A 90 10.06 6.20 -7.97
N ASP A 91 9.39 7.34 -7.82
CA ASP A 91 8.78 7.78 -6.56
C ASP A 91 7.35 7.23 -6.41
N PHE A 92 6.95 6.99 -5.16
CA PHE A 92 5.57 6.73 -4.78
C PHE A 92 5.03 7.91 -3.96
N THR A 93 3.99 8.58 -4.47
CA THR A 93 3.45 9.79 -3.84
C THR A 93 1.97 9.65 -3.54
N LEU A 94 1.60 9.89 -2.28
CA LEU A 94 0.23 10.05 -1.81
C LEU A 94 0.03 11.50 -1.37
N SER A 95 -0.94 12.22 -1.91
CA SER A 95 -1.22 13.58 -1.43
C SER A 95 -1.96 13.56 -0.07
N SER A 96 -2.56 14.69 0.30
CA SER A 96 -3.28 14.83 1.57
C SER A 96 -4.59 14.03 1.61
N SER A 97 -4.96 13.59 2.81
CA SER A 97 -6.25 12.95 3.12
C SER A 97 -6.55 11.72 2.26
N THR A 98 -5.54 10.90 2.01
CA THR A 98 -5.64 9.66 1.24
C THR A 98 -5.80 8.46 2.15
N TYR A 99 -6.66 7.52 1.76
CA TYR A 99 -6.69 6.15 2.30
C TYR A 99 -5.93 5.23 1.34
N PHE A 100 -4.97 4.49 1.86
CA PHE A 100 -4.18 3.56 1.08
C PHE A 100 -4.00 2.25 1.83
N ILE A 101 -4.11 1.13 1.11
CA ILE A 101 -3.74 -0.18 1.63
C ILE A 101 -2.80 -0.91 0.67
N GLY A 102 -1.99 -1.79 1.24
CA GLY A 102 -1.04 -2.61 0.51
C GLY A 102 0.40 -2.28 0.84
N SER A 103 1.29 -3.09 0.30
CA SER A 103 2.73 -2.95 0.51
C SER A 103 3.38 -2.18 -0.62
N ILE A 104 4.25 -1.23 -0.28
CA ILE A 104 4.94 -0.36 -1.24
C ILE A 104 6.44 -0.62 -1.19
N LEU A 105 7.04 -0.91 -2.33
CA LEU A 105 8.48 -0.85 -2.56
C LEU A 105 8.76 0.24 -3.60
N ALA A 106 9.39 1.34 -3.20
CA ALA A 106 9.82 2.37 -4.13
C ALA A 106 11.34 2.34 -4.29
N ASN A 107 11.83 2.44 -5.52
CA ASN A 107 13.26 2.53 -5.74
C ASN A 107 13.82 3.90 -5.31
N ASN A 108 13.02 4.97 -5.47
CA ASN A 108 13.37 6.31 -5.00
C ASN A 108 12.60 6.64 -3.71
N ASN A 109 11.77 7.68 -3.70
CA ASN A 109 11.16 8.20 -2.48
C ASN A 109 9.73 7.70 -2.29
N ILE A 110 9.30 7.62 -1.02
CA ILE A 110 7.88 7.55 -0.66
C ILE A 110 7.53 8.87 0.02
N THR A 111 6.60 9.63 -0.56
CA THR A 111 6.17 10.92 -0.02
C THR A 111 4.67 10.93 0.25
N THR A 112 4.27 11.41 1.43
CA THR A 112 2.85 11.58 1.77
C THR A 112 2.50 13.02 2.13
N GLY A 113 1.27 13.45 1.86
CA GLY A 113 0.72 14.74 2.27
C GLY A 113 0.24 14.79 3.73
N TYR A 114 -0.69 15.70 4.02
CA TYR A 114 -1.31 15.83 5.34
C TYR A 114 -2.30 14.70 5.64
N ALA A 115 -2.24 14.16 6.85
CA ALA A 115 -3.14 13.15 7.41
C ALA A 115 -3.38 11.90 6.52
N PRO A 116 -2.34 11.25 5.99
CA PRO A 116 -2.51 10.00 5.26
C PRO A 116 -2.98 8.89 6.22
N ARG A 117 -3.78 7.95 5.70
CA ARG A 117 -4.15 6.70 6.36
C ARG A 117 -3.57 5.55 5.55
N ILE A 118 -2.52 4.89 6.07
CA ILE A 118 -1.81 3.82 5.36
C ILE A 118 -1.90 2.54 6.18
N ILE A 119 -2.44 1.48 5.59
CA ILE A 119 -2.48 0.14 6.18
C ILE A 119 -1.68 -0.80 5.27
N GLY A 120 -0.49 -1.19 5.70
CA GLY A 120 0.44 -1.86 4.81
C GLY A 120 1.88 -1.84 5.30
N SER A 121 2.80 -2.12 4.39
CA SER A 121 4.23 -1.95 4.63
C SER A 121 4.81 -1.03 3.56
N TYR A 122 5.93 -0.37 3.87
CA TYR A 122 6.57 0.52 2.92
C TYR A 122 8.08 0.48 3.10
N ALA A 123 8.80 0.45 2.00
CA ALA A 123 10.25 0.44 1.95
C ALA A 123 10.75 1.24 0.74
N VAL A 124 11.95 1.79 0.89
CA VAL A 124 12.67 2.48 -0.19
C VAL A 124 14.01 1.80 -0.43
N ASN A 125 14.46 1.74 -1.68
CA ASN A 125 15.77 1.20 -2.03
C ASN A 125 16.87 2.26 -1.93
N ASN A 126 16.75 3.35 -2.70
CA ASN A 126 17.78 4.40 -2.84
C ASN A 126 17.32 5.78 -2.38
N GLY A 127 16.06 5.96 -2.02
CA GLY A 127 15.52 7.24 -1.58
C GLY A 127 15.23 7.30 -0.08
N TYR A 128 14.32 8.20 0.29
CA TYR A 128 13.84 8.37 1.65
C TYR A 128 12.32 8.28 1.75
N ILE A 129 11.82 8.05 2.96
CA ILE A 129 10.40 8.09 3.28
C ILE A 129 10.12 9.43 3.98
N SER A 130 9.28 10.26 3.37
CA SER A 130 8.78 11.52 3.95
C SER A 130 7.29 11.40 4.22
N LEU A 131 6.97 11.16 5.48
CA LEU A 131 5.59 11.18 5.95
C LEU A 131 5.20 12.62 6.29
N GLY A 132 4.14 13.13 5.69
CA GLY A 132 3.58 14.44 6.05
C GLY A 132 2.98 14.45 7.46
N TYR A 133 2.28 15.53 7.82
CA TYR A 133 1.78 15.73 9.18
C TYR A 133 0.62 14.78 9.55
N ASN A 134 0.58 14.34 10.83
CA ASN A 134 -0.46 13.47 11.41
C ASN A 134 -0.74 12.18 10.63
N PRO A 135 0.30 11.39 10.25
CA PRO A 135 0.08 10.13 9.56
C PRO A 135 -0.54 9.12 10.52
N TYR A 136 -1.47 8.32 10.01
CA TYR A 136 -1.98 7.14 10.72
C TYR A 136 -1.52 5.92 9.95
N ILE A 137 -0.70 5.09 10.59
CA ILE A 137 -0.02 3.97 9.95
C ILE A 137 -0.29 2.71 10.75
N ILE A 138 -0.76 1.69 10.04
CA ILE A 138 -0.88 0.34 10.57
C ILE A 138 0.01 -0.55 9.74
N TYR A 139 0.98 -1.19 10.39
CA TYR A 139 1.88 -2.10 9.70
C TYR A 139 1.16 -3.41 9.34
N SER A 140 1.17 -3.74 8.05
CA SER A 140 0.63 -4.97 7.49
C SER A 140 1.53 -5.42 6.34
N PRO A 141 2.47 -6.36 6.58
CA PRO A 141 3.32 -6.87 5.53
C PRO A 141 2.49 -7.67 4.50
N PRO A 142 3.00 -7.83 3.28
CA PRO A 142 2.36 -8.66 2.27
C PRO A 142 2.34 -10.13 2.74
N THR A 143 1.24 -10.85 2.46
CA THR A 143 1.03 -12.24 2.91
C THR A 143 0.88 -13.21 1.75
N THR A 144 0.25 -12.77 0.66
CA THR A 144 0.02 -13.60 -0.55
C THR A 144 0.39 -12.87 -1.84
N SER A 145 0.63 -11.57 -1.78
CA SER A 145 1.14 -10.78 -2.91
C SER A 145 2.64 -10.98 -3.11
N ALA A 146 3.20 -10.49 -4.21
CA ALA A 146 4.59 -10.73 -4.61
C ALA A 146 5.64 -10.21 -3.61
N GLY A 147 5.27 -9.29 -2.70
CA GLY A 147 6.14 -8.91 -1.60
C GLY A 147 6.16 -9.92 -0.43
N GLY A 148 5.21 -10.85 -0.39
CA GLY A 148 5.03 -11.86 0.65
C GLY A 148 5.43 -13.22 0.11
N SER A 149 6.72 -13.53 0.11
CA SER A 149 7.17 -14.90 -0.15
C SER A 149 6.64 -15.84 0.94
N ASN A 150 5.61 -16.61 0.61
CA ASN A 150 5.28 -17.87 1.29
C ASN A 150 6.20 -19.00 0.82
N ASP A 151 7.50 -18.71 0.67
CA ASP A 151 8.47 -19.74 0.36
C ASP A 151 8.87 -20.44 1.65
N SER A 152 8.35 -21.65 1.78
CA SER A 152 8.99 -22.72 2.54
C SER A 152 10.49 -22.68 2.28
N ALA A 153 11.25 -22.72 3.37
CA ALA A 153 12.69 -22.79 3.39
C ALA A 153 13.25 -23.69 2.27
N ASN A 154 13.96 -23.08 1.32
CA ASN A 154 15.17 -23.66 0.75
C ASN A 154 16.06 -22.53 0.23
N GLU A 155 17.31 -22.62 0.65
CA GLU A 155 18.40 -21.70 0.33
C GLU A 155 18.59 -21.61 -1.20
N GLU A 156 18.77 -20.40 -1.73
CA GLU A 156 20.07 -19.93 -2.23
C GLU A 156 19.91 -18.70 -3.15
N ASN A 157 20.63 -17.63 -2.77
CA ASN A 157 21.27 -16.65 -3.66
C ASN A 157 20.41 -15.62 -4.41
N GLY A 158 19.55 -14.91 -3.68
CA GLY A 158 18.90 -13.69 -4.17
C GLY A 158 18.52 -12.69 -3.07
N GLU A 159 19.29 -12.59 -1.99
CA GLU A 159 18.91 -11.71 -0.88
C GLU A 159 19.26 -10.23 -1.16
N GLY A 160 18.24 -9.44 -1.50
CA GLY A 160 18.22 -8.03 -1.10
C GLY A 160 18.36 -7.98 0.42
N LYS A 161 19.57 -7.74 0.91
CA LYS A 161 19.87 -7.71 2.34
C LYS A 161 19.12 -6.55 2.98
N ASN A 162 18.00 -6.84 3.62
CA ASN A 162 17.35 -5.90 4.54
C ASN A 162 18.15 -5.89 5.85
N ILE A 163 19.32 -5.21 5.84
CA ILE A 163 20.19 -5.04 7.01
C ILE A 163 19.58 -3.96 7.90
N ILE A 164 18.38 -4.21 8.43
CA ILE A 164 17.90 -3.50 9.61
C ILE A 164 18.43 -4.29 10.81
N PRO A 165 19.39 -3.75 11.58
CA PRO A 165 19.90 -4.39 12.79
C PRO A 165 18.74 -4.84 13.66
N LYS A 166 18.84 -5.99 14.34
CA LYS A 166 17.76 -6.51 15.19
C LYS A 166 17.25 -5.49 16.23
N LYS A 167 18.13 -4.57 16.64
CA LYS A 167 17.85 -3.41 17.52
C LYS A 167 17.06 -2.26 16.86
N SER A 168 17.04 -2.21 15.54
CA SER A 168 16.37 -1.19 14.71
C SER A 168 15.06 -1.72 14.12
N ARG A 169 14.77 -3.02 14.28
CA ARG A 169 13.47 -3.59 13.95
C ARG A 169 12.48 -3.13 15.01
N ILE A 170 11.44 -2.41 14.60
CA ILE A 170 10.29 -2.15 15.47
C ILE A 170 9.53 -3.47 15.55
N ILE A 171 9.78 -4.25 16.61
CA ILE A 171 8.99 -5.44 16.92
C ILE A 171 7.79 -4.97 17.75
N ILE A 172 6.66 -4.73 17.08
CA ILE A 172 5.39 -4.44 17.76
C ILE A 172 4.85 -5.78 18.28
N LYS A 173 5.12 -6.09 19.55
CA LYS A 173 4.60 -7.32 20.18
C LYS A 173 3.14 -7.20 20.61
N ASP A 174 2.63 -5.98 20.71
CA ASP A 174 1.25 -5.66 21.09
C ASP A 174 0.79 -4.40 20.34
N PRO A 175 -0.49 -4.29 19.94
CA PRO A 175 -0.97 -3.12 19.21
C PRO A 175 -0.72 -1.83 20.02
N ILE A 176 -0.06 -0.85 19.38
CA ILE A 176 0.11 0.50 19.94
C ILE A 176 -1.29 1.12 20.02
N ARG A 177 -1.92 1.06 21.20
CA ARG A 177 -3.04 1.94 21.53
C ARG A 177 -2.43 3.25 22.00
N GLU A 178 -2.61 4.31 21.22
CA GLU A 178 -2.38 5.66 21.75
C GLU A 178 -3.31 5.87 22.95
N LYS A 179 -2.74 6.38 24.06
CA LYS A 179 -3.53 6.79 25.23
C LYS A 179 -4.40 7.98 24.81
N GLN A 180 -5.71 7.86 25.00
CA GLN A 180 -6.61 9.02 25.10
C GLN A 180 -6.41 9.72 26.45
#